data_AF-A0A2H5WBC9-F1
#
_entry.id   AF-A0A2H5WBC9-F1
#
_cell.length_a   1.000
_cell.length_b   1.000
_cell.length_c   1.000
_cell.angle_alpha   90.00
_cell.angle_beta   90.00
_cell.angle_gamma   90.00
#
_symmetry.space_group_name_H-M   'P 1'
#
loop_
_entity.id
_entity.type
_entity.pdbx_description
1 polymer ?
#
loop_
_entity_poly.entity_id
_entity_poly.type
_entity_poly.pdbx_seq_one_letter_code
_entity_poly.pdbx_strand_id
1 'polypeptide(L)'
;MPEDASVRLRPEPKRDGVRWLAVPHPALAAAYAAAVAPVVPVGEAALPRTVLANRVVAVHRDPAAIELEPFPVARARFRRRVREGAVGAACALMADVRDCYGSIRPEVIGAALADLGCRPGRIGSILGVLERFSAAGVRGLPVGPEPSAVLANAVLLRVDRALAGGGWRHVRWVDDVIVFARDIEGARAALATVAETLGDLGLALAPSKTRIVVDPGSIRGAGGLSRVPTHAGPSAAR
;
A
#
# COMPACT_ATOMS: atom_id res chain seq x y z
N MET A 1 26.33 -9.31 10.47
CA MET A 1 25.70 -8.83 9.23
C MET A 1 26.69 -7.91 8.53
N PRO A 2 26.94 -8.08 7.22
CA PRO A 2 27.78 -7.13 6.50
C PRO A 2 27.15 -5.73 6.54
N GLU A 3 27.98 -4.69 6.62
CA GLU A 3 27.56 -3.29 6.84
C GLU A 3 26.57 -2.78 5.78
N ASP A 4 26.70 -3.31 4.57
CA ASP A 4 25.89 -3.03 3.39
C ASP A 4 24.45 -3.57 3.44
N ALA A 5 24.13 -4.39 4.44
CA ALA A 5 22.80 -4.98 4.69
C ALA A 5 22.12 -4.40 5.96
N SER A 6 22.71 -3.39 6.59
CA SER A 6 22.15 -2.78 7.80
C SER A 6 20.85 -2.01 7.53
N VAL A 7 19.95 -1.99 8.53
CA VAL A 7 18.72 -1.21 8.53
C VAL A 7 18.62 -0.46 9.86
N ARG A 8 18.47 0.86 9.80
CA ARG A 8 18.17 1.68 10.99
C ARG A 8 16.66 1.90 11.09
N LEU A 9 16.14 1.96 12.31
CA LEU A 9 14.74 2.34 12.54
C LEU A 9 14.67 3.81 12.94
N ARG A 10 13.89 4.58 12.19
CA ARG A 10 13.61 6.00 12.50
C ARG A 10 12.17 6.12 12.99
N PRO A 11 11.92 6.65 14.20
CA PRO A 11 10.57 6.91 14.65
C PRO A 11 9.97 8.10 13.89
N GLU A 12 8.73 7.97 13.45
CA GLU A 12 7.94 9.04 12.88
C GLU A 12 6.63 9.18 13.66
N PRO A 13 6.30 10.38 14.18
CA PRO A 13 5.06 10.60 14.92
C PRO A 13 3.82 10.30 14.07
N LYS A 14 2.86 9.58 14.66
CA LYS A 14 1.49 9.40 14.17
C LYS A 14 0.52 9.95 15.21
N ARG A 15 -0.69 10.30 14.79
CA ARG A 15 -1.76 10.80 15.65
C ARG A 15 -1.97 9.95 16.92
N ASP A 16 -1.84 8.63 16.80
CA ASP A 16 -2.09 7.67 17.88
C ASP A 16 -0.87 6.78 18.18
N GLY A 17 0.36 7.30 18.01
CA GLY A 17 1.59 6.56 18.38
C GLY A 17 2.80 6.86 17.49
N VAL A 18 3.67 5.88 17.32
CA VAL A 18 4.90 5.98 16.52
C VAL A 18 4.86 4.99 15.37
N ARG A 19 5.21 5.46 14.17
CA ARG A 19 5.53 4.60 13.02
C ARG A 19 7.04 4.46 12.93
N TRP A 20 7.52 3.23 12.89
CA TRP A 20 8.95 2.96 12.69
C TRP A 20 9.24 2.83 11.20
N LEU A 21 10.07 3.73 10.68
CA LEU A 21 10.53 3.68 9.30
C LEU A 21 11.84 2.91 9.22
N ALA A 22 11.90 1.91 8.34
CA ALA A 22 13.11 1.24 7.94
C ALA A 22 13.93 2.16 7.03
N VAL A 23 15.12 2.55 7.49
CA VAL A 23 16.10 3.31 6.74
C VAL A 23 17.25 2.35 6.39
N PRO A 24 17.17 1.63 5.26
CA PRO A 24 18.22 0.70 4.85
C PRO A 24 19.51 1.43 4.48
N HIS A 25 20.63 0.72 4.58
CA HIS A 25 21.88 1.12 3.95
C HIS A 25 21.66 1.39 2.44
N PRO A 26 22.31 2.40 1.82
CA PRO A 26 22.10 2.75 0.41
C PRO A 26 22.24 1.57 -0.56
N ALA A 27 23.18 0.66 -0.32
CA ALA A 27 23.36 -0.55 -1.14
C ALA A 27 22.15 -1.50 -1.06
N LEU A 28 21.58 -1.73 0.13
CA LEU A 28 20.35 -2.51 0.31
C LEU A 28 19.14 -1.79 -0.31
N ALA A 29 19.07 -0.46 -0.19
CA ALA A 29 18.03 0.35 -0.82
C ALA A 29 18.05 0.20 -2.36
N ALA A 30 19.23 0.36 -2.97
CA ALA A 30 19.42 0.22 -4.41
C ALA A 30 19.14 -1.22 -4.87
N ALA A 31 19.59 -2.24 -4.13
CA ALA A 31 19.29 -3.64 -4.43
C ALA A 31 17.78 -3.92 -4.38
N TYR A 32 17.07 -3.33 -3.42
CA TYR A 32 15.62 -3.50 -3.29
C TYR A 32 14.86 -2.83 -4.45
N ALA A 33 15.24 -1.61 -4.81
CA ALA A 33 14.69 -0.92 -5.97
C ALA A 33 14.98 -1.68 -7.26
N ALA A 34 16.21 -2.17 -7.46
CA ALA A 34 16.59 -2.96 -8.62
C ALA A 34 15.80 -4.28 -8.73
N ALA A 35 15.52 -4.94 -7.61
CA ALA A 35 14.73 -6.17 -7.58
C ALA A 35 13.26 -5.94 -7.95
N VAL A 36 12.67 -4.82 -7.49
CA VAL A 36 11.24 -4.52 -7.72
C VAL A 36 10.99 -3.78 -9.04
N ALA A 37 11.95 -3.00 -9.55
CA ALA A 37 11.81 -2.25 -10.80
C ALA A 37 11.26 -3.07 -11.99
N PRO A 38 11.68 -4.32 -12.24
CA PRO A 38 11.15 -5.12 -13.35
C PRO A 38 9.69 -5.54 -13.24
N VAL A 39 9.08 -5.47 -12.04
CA VAL A 39 7.66 -5.80 -11.83
C VAL A 39 6.75 -4.56 -11.81
N VAL A 40 7.32 -3.35 -11.75
CA VAL A 40 6.57 -2.10 -11.74
C VAL A 40 5.61 -1.98 -12.94
N PRO A 41 6.01 -2.22 -14.21
CA PRO A 41 5.10 -2.00 -15.34
C PRO A 41 3.84 -2.86 -15.30
N VAL A 42 3.98 -4.14 -14.94
CA VAL A 42 2.83 -5.06 -14.85
C VAL A 42 1.97 -4.77 -13.62
N GLY A 43 2.59 -4.40 -12.49
CA GLY A 43 1.87 -3.95 -11.30
C GLY A 43 1.04 -2.70 -11.57
N GLU A 44 1.65 -1.65 -12.11
CA GLU A 44 0.96 -0.39 -12.43
C GLU A 44 -0.16 -0.55 -13.46
N ALA A 45 0.05 -1.39 -14.48
CA ALA A 45 -0.98 -1.70 -15.47
C ALA A 45 -2.20 -2.42 -14.86
N ALA A 46 -1.99 -3.21 -13.81
CA ALA A 46 -3.06 -3.94 -13.14
C ALA A 46 -3.82 -3.10 -12.10
N LEU A 47 -3.25 -2.00 -11.61
CA LEU A 47 -3.88 -1.14 -10.60
C LEU A 47 -5.04 -0.34 -11.20
N PRO A 48 -6.28 -0.48 -10.67
CA PRO A 48 -7.41 0.30 -11.16
C PRO A 48 -7.24 1.79 -10.80
N ARG A 49 -7.98 2.64 -11.50
CA ARG A 49 -8.00 4.10 -11.26
C ARG A 49 -8.54 4.49 -9.87
N THR A 50 -9.14 3.54 -9.17
CA THR A 50 -9.63 3.66 -7.78
C THR A 50 -8.53 3.47 -6.74
N VAL A 51 -7.31 3.08 -7.14
CA VAL A 51 -6.12 3.07 -6.27
C VAL A 51 -5.33 4.36 -6.50
N LEU A 52 -5.27 5.20 -5.47
CA LEU A 52 -4.79 6.58 -5.61
C LEU A 52 -3.43 6.85 -4.98
N ALA A 53 -3.02 6.04 -4.01
CA ALA A 53 -1.75 6.22 -3.31
C ALA A 53 -0.62 5.41 -3.95
N ASN A 54 0.61 5.90 -3.78
CA ASN A 54 1.84 5.18 -4.11
C ASN A 54 1.90 4.69 -5.57
N ARG A 55 1.43 5.52 -6.50
CA ARG A 55 1.54 5.27 -7.95
C ARG A 55 2.97 5.58 -8.38
N VAL A 56 3.59 4.69 -9.15
CA VAL A 56 4.96 4.93 -9.67
C VAL A 56 4.90 5.91 -10.84
N VAL A 57 5.74 6.93 -10.80
CA VAL A 57 5.89 7.93 -11.90
C VAL A 57 7.19 7.76 -12.67
N ALA A 58 8.23 7.22 -12.04
CA ALA A 58 9.50 6.92 -12.70
C ALA A 58 10.22 5.74 -12.04
N VAL A 59 11.07 5.08 -12.83
CA VAL A 59 12.02 4.06 -12.37
C VAL A 59 13.39 4.45 -12.89
N HIS A 60 14.32 4.69 -11.96
CA HIS A 60 15.70 5.08 -12.23
C HIS A 60 16.59 3.84 -12.20
N ARG A 61 17.67 3.83 -13.01
CA ARG A 61 18.59 2.67 -13.12
C ARG A 61 19.95 2.89 -12.47
N ASP A 62 20.39 4.13 -12.33
CA ASP A 62 21.72 4.46 -11.80
C ASP A 62 21.68 5.74 -10.93
N PRO A 63 21.61 5.60 -9.58
CA PRO A 63 21.34 4.36 -8.88
C PRO A 63 19.90 3.88 -9.12
N ALA A 64 19.66 2.57 -8.94
CA ALA A 64 18.31 2.02 -9.04
C ALA A 64 17.39 2.65 -7.97
N ALA A 65 16.28 3.24 -8.40
CA ALA A 65 15.30 3.86 -7.51
C ALA A 65 13.89 3.82 -8.12
N ILE A 66 12.87 3.86 -7.27
CA ILE A 66 11.46 3.96 -7.66
C ILE A 66 10.94 5.30 -7.17
N GLU A 67 10.38 6.09 -8.07
CA GLU A 67 9.80 7.38 -7.74
C GLU A 67 8.29 7.28 -7.71
N LEU A 68 7.69 7.64 -6.57
CA LEU A 68 6.25 7.67 -6.39
C LEU A 68 5.70 9.07 -6.71
N GLU A 69 4.46 9.11 -7.17
CA GLU A 69 3.74 10.37 -7.39
C GLU A 69 3.78 11.24 -6.12
N PRO A 70 4.05 12.56 -6.26
CA PRO A 70 4.09 13.45 -5.13
C PRO A 70 2.81 13.39 -4.28
N PHE A 71 3.00 13.20 -2.98
CA PHE A 71 1.90 13.03 -2.02
C PHE A 71 0.80 14.10 -2.13
N PRO A 72 1.11 15.42 -2.21
CA PRO A 72 0.06 16.44 -2.28
C PRO A 72 -0.86 16.28 -3.49
N VAL A 73 -0.29 15.89 -4.63
CA VAL A 73 -1.00 15.68 -5.90
C VAL A 73 -1.91 14.46 -5.80
N ALA A 74 -1.34 13.32 -5.41
CA ALA A 74 -2.09 12.08 -5.20
C ALA A 74 -3.21 12.27 -4.17
N ARG A 75 -2.93 12.97 -3.06
CA ARG A 75 -3.89 13.20 -1.97
C ARG A 75 -5.02 14.13 -2.39
N ALA A 76 -4.74 15.16 -3.17
CA ALA A 76 -5.78 16.02 -3.75
C ALA A 76 -6.72 15.21 -4.67
N ARG A 77 -6.14 14.34 -5.52
CA ARG A 77 -6.89 13.43 -6.38
C ARG A 77 -7.77 12.47 -5.58
N PHE A 78 -7.23 11.86 -4.52
CA PHE A 78 -8.00 11.00 -3.61
C PHE A 78 -9.16 11.73 -2.94
N ARG A 79 -8.92 12.92 -2.36
CA ARG A 79 -9.99 13.74 -1.76
C ARG A 79 -11.09 14.11 -2.75
N ARG A 80 -10.73 14.32 -4.03
CA ARG A 80 -11.72 14.56 -5.09
C ARG A 80 -12.54 13.30 -5.36
N ARG A 81 -11.89 12.15 -5.53
CA ARG A 81 -12.57 10.86 -5.74
C ARG A 81 -13.50 10.46 -4.59
N VAL A 82 -13.11 10.76 -3.35
CA VAL A 82 -13.98 10.53 -2.18
C VAL A 82 -15.26 11.36 -2.26
N ARG A 83 -15.14 12.66 -2.59
CA ARG A 83 -16.30 13.54 -2.77
C ARG A 83 -17.19 13.09 -3.94
N GLU A 84 -16.60 12.72 -5.07
CA GLU A 84 -17.33 12.18 -6.23
C GLU A 84 -18.09 10.90 -5.87
N GLY A 85 -17.47 9.98 -5.12
CA GLY A 85 -18.09 8.73 -4.70
C GLY A 85 -19.24 8.92 -3.70
N ALA A 86 -19.12 9.92 -2.83
CA ALA A 86 -20.15 10.27 -1.86
C ALA A 86 -21.45 10.78 -2.51
N VAL A 87 -21.35 11.41 -3.68
CA VAL A 87 -22.55 11.84 -4.44
C VAL A 87 -23.39 10.61 -4.80
N GLY A 88 -24.66 10.64 -4.38
CA GLY A 88 -25.64 9.57 -4.63
C GLY A 88 -25.44 8.30 -3.80
N ALA A 89 -24.49 8.28 -2.85
CA ALA A 89 -24.36 7.20 -1.89
C ALA A 89 -25.20 7.49 -0.63
N ALA A 90 -25.93 6.49 -0.13
CA ALA A 90 -26.69 6.62 1.11
C ALA A 90 -25.81 6.39 2.34
N CYS A 91 -24.78 5.56 2.21
CA CYS A 91 -23.79 5.33 3.25
C CYS A 91 -22.44 4.91 2.64
N ALA A 92 -21.41 4.84 3.46
CA ALA A 92 -20.10 4.36 3.04
C ALA A 92 -19.42 3.53 4.12
N LEU A 93 -18.79 2.43 3.72
CA LEU A 93 -17.86 1.69 4.56
C LEU A 93 -16.50 2.41 4.51
N MET A 94 -15.92 2.66 5.68
CA MET A 94 -14.51 2.96 5.85
C MET A 94 -13.85 1.74 6.49
N ALA A 95 -12.83 1.18 5.84
CA ALA A 95 -12.05 0.05 6.34
C ALA A 95 -10.56 0.39 6.29
N ASP A 96 -9.81 -0.09 7.28
CA ASP A 96 -8.34 0.10 7.42
C ASP A 96 -7.74 -1.26 7.78
N VAL A 97 -6.56 -1.56 7.24
CA VAL A 97 -5.84 -2.82 7.53
C VAL A 97 -4.95 -2.63 8.75
N ARG A 98 -5.12 -3.50 9.74
CA ARG A 98 -4.28 -3.51 10.94
C ARG A 98 -2.85 -3.87 10.59
N ASP A 99 -1.91 -3.01 10.99
CA ASP A 99 -0.47 -3.19 10.76
C ASP A 99 -0.13 -3.68 9.35
N CYS A 100 -0.69 -3.00 8.33
CA CYS A 100 -0.69 -3.48 6.95
C CYS A 100 0.69 -3.96 6.48
N TYR A 101 1.71 -3.10 6.53
CA TYR A 101 3.04 -3.44 6.02
C TYR A 101 3.71 -4.53 6.84
N GLY A 102 3.64 -4.45 8.18
CA GLY A 102 4.24 -5.44 9.09
C GLY A 102 3.58 -6.82 9.01
N SER A 103 2.33 -6.89 8.54
CA SER A 103 1.56 -8.14 8.41
C SER A 103 1.66 -8.79 7.03
N ILE A 104 2.11 -8.07 5.99
CA ILE A 104 2.29 -8.65 4.65
C ILE A 104 3.51 -9.58 4.66
N ARG A 105 3.25 -10.89 4.52
CA ARG A 105 4.28 -11.93 4.54
C ARG A 105 4.90 -12.18 3.15
N PRO A 106 6.15 -12.65 3.07
CA PRO A 106 6.84 -12.97 1.81
C PRO A 106 6.04 -13.89 0.87
N GLU A 107 5.34 -14.89 1.42
CA GLU A 107 4.59 -15.86 0.60
C GLU A 107 3.40 -15.20 -0.10
N VAL A 108 2.76 -14.25 0.57
CA VAL A 108 1.61 -13.49 0.04
C VAL A 108 2.07 -12.54 -1.08
N ILE A 109 3.26 -11.93 -0.94
CA ILE A 109 3.88 -11.13 -1.99
C ILE A 109 4.18 -12.00 -3.21
N GLY A 110 4.78 -13.18 -3.00
CA GLY A 110 5.09 -14.12 -4.07
C GLY A 110 3.85 -14.54 -4.85
N ALA A 111 2.77 -14.90 -4.14
CA ALA A 111 1.49 -15.25 -4.76
C ALA A 111 0.90 -14.07 -5.55
N ALA A 112 0.85 -12.87 -4.97
CA ALA A 112 0.31 -11.69 -5.65
C ALA A 112 1.08 -11.34 -6.93
N LEU A 113 2.41 -11.49 -6.93
CA LEU A 113 3.24 -11.27 -8.13
C LEU A 113 3.04 -12.39 -9.16
N ALA A 114 2.88 -13.64 -8.72
CA ALA A 114 2.56 -14.75 -9.62
C ALA A 114 1.19 -14.57 -10.30
N ASP A 115 0.18 -14.09 -9.58
CA ASP A 115 -1.15 -13.75 -10.11
C ASP A 115 -1.10 -12.60 -11.14
N LEU A 116 -0.04 -11.78 -11.10
CA LEU A 116 0.25 -10.75 -12.10
C LEU A 116 1.08 -11.28 -13.28
N GLY A 117 1.41 -12.58 -13.30
CA GLY A 117 2.20 -13.21 -14.36
C GLY A 117 3.72 -12.95 -14.23
N CYS A 118 4.21 -12.56 -13.04
CA CYS A 118 5.64 -12.37 -12.84
C CYS A 118 6.39 -13.71 -12.82
N ARG A 119 7.56 -13.76 -13.48
CA ARG A 119 8.37 -14.98 -13.57
C ARG A 119 8.94 -15.39 -12.19
N PRO A 120 9.04 -16.70 -11.87
CA PRO A 120 9.56 -17.17 -10.58
C PRO A 120 10.93 -16.59 -10.19
N GLY A 121 11.85 -16.45 -11.16
CA GLY A 121 13.17 -15.85 -10.90
C GLY A 121 13.10 -14.40 -10.40
N ARG A 122 12.17 -13.59 -10.94
CA ARG A 122 11.97 -12.20 -10.47
C ARG A 122 11.39 -12.16 -9.07
N ILE A 123 10.42 -13.02 -8.80
CA ILE A 123 9.81 -13.18 -7.49
C ILE A 123 10.89 -13.57 -6.47
N GLY A 124 11.71 -14.59 -6.80
CA GLY A 124 12.83 -15.03 -5.96
C GLY A 124 13.83 -13.92 -5.64
N SER A 125 14.18 -13.07 -6.61
CA SER A 125 15.06 -11.91 -6.36
C SER A 125 14.46 -10.91 -5.37
N ILE A 126 13.15 -10.64 -5.46
CA ILE A 126 12.46 -9.74 -4.52
C ILE A 126 12.43 -10.34 -3.11
N LEU A 127 12.03 -11.63 -3.01
CA LEU A 127 11.96 -12.32 -1.72
C LEU A 127 13.35 -12.43 -1.07
N GLY A 128 14.41 -12.66 -1.85
CA GLY A 128 15.78 -12.69 -1.34
C GLY A 128 16.25 -11.35 -0.77
N VAL A 129 15.79 -10.22 -1.32
CA VAL A 129 16.07 -8.90 -0.71
C VAL A 129 15.25 -8.69 0.57
N LEU A 130 13.98 -9.10 0.58
CA LEU A 130 13.14 -9.02 1.78
C LEU A 130 13.67 -9.89 2.93
N GLU A 131 14.29 -11.03 2.62
CA GLU A 131 14.96 -11.87 3.61
C GLU A 131 16.10 -11.10 4.32
N ARG A 132 16.85 -10.27 3.60
CA ARG A 132 17.89 -9.41 4.20
C ARG A 132 17.29 -8.38 5.15
N PHE A 133 16.12 -7.82 4.84
CA PHE A 133 15.38 -6.95 5.77
C PHE A 133 14.92 -7.72 7.00
N SER A 134 14.42 -8.95 6.83
CA SER A 134 14.00 -9.81 7.94
C SER A 134 15.16 -10.17 8.86
N ALA A 135 16.31 -10.54 8.29
CA ALA A 135 17.55 -10.80 9.03
C ALA A 135 18.07 -9.55 9.79
N ALA A 136 17.69 -8.35 9.34
CA ALA A 136 17.95 -7.09 10.03
C ALA A 136 16.86 -6.70 11.06
N GLY A 137 15.91 -7.59 11.35
CA GLY A 137 14.87 -7.41 12.35
C GLY A 137 13.61 -6.69 11.86
N VAL A 138 13.46 -6.46 10.55
CA VAL A 138 12.25 -5.87 9.98
C VAL A 138 11.19 -6.96 9.79
N ARG A 139 10.01 -6.76 10.38
CA ARG A 139 8.85 -7.64 10.17
C ARG A 139 8.08 -7.22 8.92
N GLY A 140 7.70 -8.19 8.09
CA GLY A 140 6.89 -7.96 6.89
C GLY A 140 7.58 -7.05 5.88
N LEU A 141 6.81 -6.19 5.22
CA LEU A 141 7.36 -5.18 4.32
C LEU A 141 8.00 -4.03 5.12
N PRO A 142 9.24 -3.60 4.79
CA PRO A 142 9.84 -2.41 5.42
C PRO A 142 9.00 -1.17 5.12
N VAL A 143 8.60 -0.45 6.17
CA VAL A 143 7.90 0.84 6.02
C VAL A 143 8.91 1.93 5.69
N GLY A 144 8.68 2.70 4.63
CA GLY A 144 9.58 3.77 4.20
C GLY A 144 10.03 3.59 2.75
N PRO A 145 10.79 2.52 2.42
CA PRO A 145 11.26 2.29 1.06
C PRO A 145 10.11 2.19 0.06
N GLU A 146 10.22 2.94 -1.03
CA GLU A 146 9.26 3.00 -2.13
C GLU A 146 8.93 1.63 -2.76
N PRO A 147 9.89 0.69 -2.90
CA PRO A 147 9.58 -0.64 -3.41
C PRO A 147 8.53 -1.40 -2.58
N SER A 148 8.49 -1.20 -1.26
CA SER A 148 7.44 -1.81 -0.41
C SER A 148 6.05 -1.30 -0.76
N ALA A 149 5.94 -0.06 -1.22
CA ALA A 149 4.65 0.51 -1.62
C ALA A 149 4.10 -0.15 -2.89
N VAL A 150 4.97 -0.50 -3.83
CA VAL A 150 4.62 -1.27 -5.04
C VAL A 150 4.12 -2.66 -4.64
N LEU A 151 4.84 -3.36 -3.76
CA LEU A 151 4.48 -4.71 -3.32
C LEU A 151 3.19 -4.72 -2.51
N ALA A 152 2.99 -3.75 -1.60
CA ALA A 152 1.74 -3.63 -0.85
C ALA A 152 0.54 -3.37 -1.78
N ASN A 153 0.71 -2.53 -2.81
CA ASN A 153 -0.33 -2.31 -3.81
C ASN A 153 -0.64 -3.57 -4.63
N ALA A 154 0.36 -4.38 -4.98
CA ALA A 154 0.16 -5.66 -5.66
C ALA A 154 -0.63 -6.67 -4.80
N VAL A 155 -0.32 -6.76 -3.50
CA VAL A 155 -1.05 -7.62 -2.55
C VAL A 155 -2.49 -7.16 -2.38
N LEU A 156 -2.71 -5.87 -2.12
CA LEU A 156 -4.05 -5.32 -1.89
C LEU A 156 -4.93 -5.23 -3.14
N LEU A 157 -4.36 -5.47 -4.33
CA LEU A 157 -5.12 -5.56 -5.58
C LEU A 157 -6.21 -6.65 -5.52
N ARG A 158 -6.01 -7.72 -4.74
CA ARG A 158 -7.05 -8.76 -4.56
C ARG A 158 -8.31 -8.18 -3.91
N VAL A 159 -8.16 -7.27 -2.94
CA VAL A 159 -9.29 -6.55 -2.31
C VAL A 159 -9.99 -5.65 -3.33
N ASP A 160 -9.23 -4.94 -4.16
CA ASP A 160 -9.81 -4.09 -5.22
C ASP A 160 -10.60 -4.90 -6.25
N ARG A 161 -10.08 -6.08 -6.64
CA ARG A 161 -10.75 -6.99 -7.59
C ARG A 161 -12.02 -7.60 -6.99
N ALA A 162 -11.99 -8.00 -5.72
CA ALA A 162 -13.17 -8.52 -5.03
C ALA A 162 -14.29 -7.46 -4.95
N LEU A 163 -13.93 -6.22 -4.60
CA LEU A 163 -14.88 -5.12 -4.56
C LEU A 163 -15.46 -4.77 -5.94
N ALA A 164 -14.60 -4.72 -6.96
CA ALA A 164 -15.05 -4.48 -8.33
C ALA A 164 -15.96 -5.62 -8.84
N GLY A 165 -15.62 -6.88 -8.53
CA GLY A 165 -16.38 -8.06 -8.91
C GLY A 165 -17.77 -8.12 -8.31
N GLY A 166 -17.95 -7.62 -7.09
CA GLY A 166 -19.28 -7.46 -6.47
C GLY A 166 -20.00 -6.16 -6.84
N GLY A 167 -19.47 -5.38 -7.78
CA GLY A 167 -20.12 -4.17 -8.31
C GLY A 167 -20.09 -2.95 -7.39
N TRP A 168 -19.23 -2.96 -6.36
CA TRP A 168 -19.14 -1.83 -5.45
C TRP A 168 -18.24 -0.73 -6.00
N ARG A 169 -18.68 0.54 -5.83
CA ARG A 169 -17.82 1.69 -6.08
C ARG A 169 -16.91 1.89 -4.87
N HIS A 170 -15.60 1.87 -5.07
CA HIS A 170 -14.65 2.12 -4.00
C HIS A 170 -13.49 3.03 -4.42
N VAL A 171 -12.78 3.55 -3.42
CA VAL A 171 -11.49 4.19 -3.58
C VAL A 171 -10.55 3.65 -2.50
N ARG A 172 -9.27 3.51 -2.84
CA ARG A 172 -8.23 3.03 -1.92
C ARG A 172 -7.07 4.00 -1.80
N TRP A 173 -6.68 4.29 -0.56
CA TRP A 173 -5.48 5.04 -0.21
C TRP A 173 -4.58 4.16 0.65
N VAL A 174 -3.52 3.59 0.07
CA VAL A 174 -2.67 2.61 0.76
C VAL A 174 -3.56 1.47 1.27
N ASP A 175 -3.78 1.40 2.59
CA ASP A 175 -4.57 0.42 3.31
C ASP A 175 -5.99 0.88 3.68
N ASP A 176 -6.38 2.15 3.49
CA ASP A 176 -7.80 2.50 3.63
C ASP A 176 -8.57 2.22 2.38
N VAL A 177 -9.68 1.54 2.58
CA VAL A 177 -10.68 1.27 1.58
C VAL A 177 -11.95 2.02 1.97
N ILE A 178 -12.45 2.86 1.06
CA ILE A 178 -13.74 3.51 1.20
C ILE A 178 -14.67 2.95 0.14
N VAL A 179 -15.76 2.30 0.56
CA VAL A 179 -16.77 1.72 -0.32
C VAL A 179 -18.06 2.52 -0.20
N PHE A 180 -18.60 2.99 -1.32
CA PHE A 180 -19.83 3.78 -1.37
C PHE A 180 -21.02 2.87 -1.69
N ALA A 181 -22.02 2.86 -0.82
CA ALA A 181 -23.15 1.95 -0.89
C ALA A 181 -24.50 2.68 -0.96
N ARG A 182 -25.51 1.99 -1.52
CA ARG A 182 -26.89 2.51 -1.66
C ARG A 182 -27.73 2.33 -0.40
N ASP A 183 -27.31 1.43 0.48
CA ASP A 183 -27.96 1.10 1.74
C ASP A 183 -26.95 0.44 2.70
N ILE A 184 -27.36 0.26 3.94
CA ILE A 184 -26.53 -0.33 5.00
C ILE A 184 -26.20 -1.79 4.73
N GLU A 185 -27.11 -2.56 4.14
CA GLU A 185 -26.88 -3.97 3.82
C GLU A 185 -25.79 -4.13 2.77
N GLY A 186 -25.78 -3.28 1.74
CA GLY A 186 -24.70 -3.23 0.75
C GLY A 186 -23.35 -2.85 1.35
N ALA A 187 -23.32 -1.95 2.35
CA ALA A 187 -22.09 -1.63 3.07
C ALA A 187 -21.61 -2.79 3.97
N ARG A 188 -22.54 -3.55 4.60
CA ARG A 188 -22.23 -4.76 5.37
C ARG A 188 -21.71 -5.89 4.48
N ALA A 189 -22.32 -6.09 3.30
CA ALA A 189 -21.85 -7.07 2.32
C ALA A 189 -20.45 -6.74 1.79
N ALA A 190 -20.18 -5.45 1.52
CA ALA A 190 -18.83 -5.00 1.17
C ALA A 190 -17.83 -5.23 2.31
N LEU A 191 -18.23 -4.98 3.56
CA LEU A 191 -17.39 -5.23 4.73
C LEU A 191 -17.04 -6.71 4.88
N ALA A 192 -18.01 -7.61 4.73
CA ALA A 192 -17.79 -9.05 4.76
C ALA A 192 -16.79 -9.48 3.66
N THR A 193 -16.99 -8.98 2.43
CA THR A 193 -16.10 -9.26 1.29
C THR A 193 -14.67 -8.80 1.56
N VAL A 194 -14.50 -7.58 2.10
CA VAL A 194 -13.17 -7.06 2.46
C VAL A 194 -12.54 -7.89 3.58
N ALA A 195 -13.31 -8.23 4.62
CA ALA A 195 -12.80 -9.01 5.75
C ALA A 195 -12.33 -10.41 5.32
N GLU A 196 -13.13 -11.10 4.51
CA GLU A 196 -12.81 -12.42 3.94
C GLU A 196 -11.56 -12.34 3.05
N THR A 197 -11.53 -11.37 2.12
CA THR A 197 -10.40 -11.20 1.21
C THR A 197 -9.10 -10.86 1.95
N LEU A 198 -9.17 -10.05 3.01
CA LEU A 198 -8.01 -9.78 3.87
C LEU A 198 -7.59 -11.04 4.64
N GLY A 199 -8.54 -11.82 5.14
CA GLY A 199 -8.28 -13.09 5.81
C GLY A 199 -7.50 -14.07 4.94
N ASP A 200 -7.88 -14.21 3.67
CA ASP A 200 -7.15 -15.02 2.67
C ASP A 200 -5.70 -14.56 2.47
N LEU A 201 -5.46 -13.26 2.61
CA LEU A 201 -4.11 -12.66 2.52
C LEU A 201 -3.34 -12.75 3.84
N GLY A 202 -3.92 -13.32 4.90
CA GLY A 202 -3.35 -13.30 6.26
C GLY A 202 -3.33 -11.91 6.90
N LEU A 203 -4.16 -10.99 6.40
CA LEU A 203 -4.34 -9.63 6.89
C LEU A 203 -5.64 -9.52 7.69
N ALA A 204 -5.76 -8.47 8.49
CA ALA A 204 -6.95 -8.24 9.29
C ALA A 204 -7.38 -6.78 9.26
N LEU A 205 -8.68 -6.54 9.39
CA LEU A 205 -9.23 -5.22 9.61
C LEU A 205 -8.76 -4.64 10.96
N ALA A 206 -8.63 -3.32 11.02
CA ALA A 206 -8.48 -2.54 12.24
C ALA A 206 -9.88 -2.15 12.75
N PRO A 207 -10.46 -2.84 13.77
CA PRO A 207 -11.85 -2.65 14.15
C PRO A 207 -12.16 -1.23 14.64
N SER A 208 -11.22 -0.61 15.35
CA SER A 208 -11.35 0.77 15.86
C SER A 208 -11.43 1.84 14.77
N LYS A 209 -11.03 1.51 13.53
CA LYS A 209 -11.06 2.41 12.38
C LYS A 209 -12.02 1.94 11.28
N THR A 210 -12.62 0.77 11.46
CA THR A 210 -13.56 0.19 10.50
C THR A 210 -14.97 0.55 10.92
N ARG A 211 -15.72 1.24 10.05
CA ARG A 211 -17.05 1.74 10.37
C ARG A 211 -17.89 2.01 9.12
N ILE A 212 -19.20 1.93 9.27
CA ILE A 212 -20.16 2.40 8.27
C ILE A 212 -20.61 3.82 8.66
N VAL A 213 -20.52 4.74 7.70
CA VAL A 213 -20.88 6.15 7.86
C VAL A 213 -22.17 6.42 7.08
N VAL A 214 -23.19 6.93 7.77
CA VAL A 214 -24.53 7.22 7.20
C VAL A 214 -24.61 8.53 6.44
N ASP A 215 -23.62 9.42 6.60
CA ASP A 215 -23.46 10.61 5.78
C ASP A 215 -22.09 10.56 5.07
N PRO A 216 -22.02 10.02 3.84
CA PRO A 216 -20.77 9.97 3.07
C PRO A 216 -20.17 11.36 2.78
N GLY A 217 -20.98 12.43 2.76
CA GLY A 217 -20.52 13.80 2.59
C GLY A 217 -19.66 14.29 3.76
N SER A 218 -19.90 13.73 4.96
CA SER A 218 -19.11 14.01 6.17
C SER A 218 -17.70 13.42 6.14
N ILE A 219 -17.36 12.58 5.15
CA ILE A 219 -16.04 11.94 5.04
C ILE A 219 -14.99 13.02 4.71
N ARG A 220 -14.54 13.70 5.75
CA ARG A 220 -13.46 14.68 5.66
C ARG A 220 -12.15 13.95 5.49
N GLY A 221 -11.69 13.91 4.25
CA GLY A 221 -10.31 13.64 3.86
C GLY A 221 -9.61 12.54 4.64
N ALA A 222 -10.26 11.38 4.87
CA ALA A 222 -9.73 10.19 5.55
C ALA A 222 -8.62 10.53 6.57
N GLY A 223 -9.00 11.31 7.58
CA GLY A 223 -8.09 11.85 8.59
C GLY A 223 -7.56 10.76 9.53
N GLY A 224 -6.57 10.00 9.08
CA GLY A 224 -5.85 8.99 9.89
C GLY A 224 -4.57 8.44 9.27
N LEU A 225 -4.17 8.94 8.10
CA LEU A 225 -3.23 8.22 7.25
C LEU A 225 -1.84 8.80 7.27
N SER A 226 -1.14 8.41 8.33
CA SER A 226 0.20 7.82 8.23
C SER A 226 0.96 8.24 6.97
N ARG A 227 1.65 9.38 7.08
CA ARG A 227 2.69 9.81 6.15
C ARG A 227 3.61 8.61 5.91
N VAL A 228 3.83 8.25 4.65
CA VAL A 228 5.07 7.61 4.26
C VAL A 228 5.86 8.76 3.66
N PRO A 229 6.83 9.34 4.38
CA PRO A 229 7.67 10.37 3.81
C PRO A 229 8.41 9.75 2.63
N THR A 230 8.24 10.34 1.45
CA THR A 230 9.09 10.08 0.30
C THR A 230 10.52 10.41 0.71
N HIS A 231 11.45 9.47 0.54
CA HIS A 231 12.85 9.82 0.72
C HIS A 231 13.22 10.83 -0.35
N ALA A 232 13.53 12.07 0.05
CA ALA A 232 14.17 13.01 -0.84
C ALA A 232 15.46 12.34 -1.34
N GLY A 233 15.57 12.18 -2.66
CA GLY A 233 16.80 11.75 -3.30
C GLY A 233 17.97 12.66 -2.89
N PRO A 234 19.23 12.22 -3.07
CA PRO A 234 20.38 12.99 -2.63
C PRO A 234 20.32 14.38 -3.27
N SER A 235 20.26 15.41 -2.41
CA SER A 235 20.47 16.79 -2.81
C SER A 235 21.85 16.86 -3.45
N ALA A 236 21.89 17.07 -4.77
CA ALA A 236 23.12 17.35 -5.48
C ALA A 236 23.65 18.70 -4.96
N ALA A 237 24.55 18.63 -3.99
CA ALA A 237 25.42 19.76 -3.67
C ALA A 237 26.38 19.94 -4.85
N ARG A 238 26.17 21.02 -5.59
CA ARG A 238 27.22 21.75 -6.31
C ARG A 238 27.03 23.22 -6.01
#